data_AF-A0A8T5AWY3-F1
#
_entry.id   AF-A0A8T5AWY3-F1
#
_cell.length_a   1.000
_cell.length_b   1.000
_cell.length_c   1.000
_cell.angle_alpha   90.00
_cell.angle_beta   90.00
_cell.angle_gamma   90.00
#
_symmetry.space_group_name_H-M   'P 1'
#
loop_
_entity.id
_entity.type
_entity.pdbx_description
1 polymer ?
#
loop_
_entity_poly.entity_id
_entity_poly.type
_entity_poly.pdbx_seq_one_letter_code
_entity_poly.pdbx_strand_id
1 'polypeptide(L)'
;ATVREALEIGLDKVVDRLISTGSNTCGLGVHELDRELEAALKESDLIICKGQANYEELSEIEGLLKGVIAYLLVVKCELIARELGVGEVGGAVVKCVRRRPL
;
A
#
# COMPACT_ATOMS: atom_id res chain seq x y z
N ALA A 1 2.94 -3.97 10.99
CA ALA A 1 2.49 -3.12 12.09
C ALA A 1 1.00 -3.37 12.30
N THR A 2 0.55 -3.49 13.54
CA THR A 2 -0.85 -3.69 13.93
C THR A 2 -1.48 -2.38 14.40
N VAL A 3 -2.82 -2.36 14.52
CA VAL A 3 -3.54 -1.20 15.11
C VAL A 3 -3.06 -0.92 16.54
N ARG A 4 -2.75 -1.97 17.33
CA ARG A 4 -2.22 -1.81 18.68
C ARG A 4 -0.89 -1.05 18.67
N GLU A 5 0.05 -1.43 17.81
CA GLU A 5 1.35 -0.75 17.69
C GLU A 5 1.18 0.70 17.23
N ALA A 6 0.21 0.97 16.34
CA ALA A 6 -0.13 2.33 15.92
C ALA A 6 -0.61 3.21 17.08
N LEU A 7 -1.45 2.66 17.98
CA LEU A 7 -1.91 3.35 19.19
C LEU A 7 -0.78 3.57 20.20
N GLU A 8 0.11 2.58 20.37
CA GLU A 8 1.25 2.67 21.30
C GLU A 8 2.21 3.82 20.92
N ILE A 9 2.37 4.11 19.63
CA ILE A 9 3.18 5.25 19.16
C ILE A 9 2.39 6.57 19.04
N GLY A 10 1.10 6.57 19.36
CA GLY A 10 0.23 7.74 19.30
C GLY A 10 -0.14 8.19 17.88
N LEU A 11 -0.18 7.27 16.91
CA LEU A 11 -0.54 7.58 15.53
C LEU A 11 -1.99 8.09 15.42
N ASP A 12 -2.89 7.60 16.27
CA ASP A 12 -4.28 8.04 16.41
C ASP A 12 -4.42 9.53 16.73
N LYS A 13 -3.38 10.17 17.26
CA LYS A 13 -3.39 11.59 17.61
C LYS A 13 -3.06 12.51 16.44
N VAL A 14 -2.56 11.96 15.32
CA VAL A 14 -2.09 12.72 14.17
C VAL A 14 -2.78 12.32 12.86
N VAL A 15 -3.76 11.41 12.92
CA VAL A 15 -4.59 11.00 11.78
C VAL A 15 -6.06 11.10 12.16
N ASP A 16 -6.93 11.41 11.20
CA ASP A 16 -8.37 11.48 11.45
C ASP A 16 -8.99 10.10 11.72
N ARG A 17 -8.44 9.04 11.11
CA ARG A 17 -8.96 7.67 11.15
C ARG A 17 -7.82 6.65 11.16
N LEU A 18 -7.96 5.62 11.99
CA LEU A 18 -7.15 4.40 11.94
C LEU A 18 -8.03 3.24 11.48
N ILE A 19 -7.70 2.66 10.31
CA ILE A 19 -8.46 1.58 9.70
C ILE A 19 -7.56 0.34 9.65
N SER A 20 -8.08 -0.81 10.09
CA SER A 20 -7.39 -2.10 9.98
C SER A 20 -7.60 -2.70 8.58
N THR A 21 -6.65 -3.49 8.09
CA THR A 21 -6.89 -4.36 6.93
C THR A 21 -7.85 -5.50 7.23
N GLY A 22 -8.15 -5.77 8.51
CA GLY A 22 -8.99 -6.89 8.92
C GLY A 22 -8.34 -8.27 8.76
N SER A 23 -7.12 -8.32 8.20
CA SER A 23 -6.39 -9.54 7.91
C SER A 23 -5.12 -9.66 8.75
N ASN A 24 -4.70 -10.90 9.01
CA ASN A 24 -3.42 -11.25 9.62
C ASN A 24 -2.36 -11.69 8.58
N THR A 25 -2.55 -11.30 7.31
CA THR A 25 -1.59 -11.55 6.23
C THR A 25 -0.57 -10.40 6.13
N CYS A 26 0.56 -10.67 5.47
CA CYS A 26 1.42 -9.60 4.98
C CYS A 26 0.77 -8.98 3.75
N GLY A 27 0.68 -7.65 3.70
CA GLY A 27 0.03 -6.96 2.59
C GLY A 27 -1.30 -6.33 3.01
N LEU A 28 -2.10 -6.02 2.00
CA LEU A 28 -3.38 -5.33 2.11
C LEU A 28 -4.56 -6.31 2.19
N GLY A 29 -4.41 -7.53 1.69
CA GLY A 29 -5.47 -8.53 1.57
C GLY A 29 -6.55 -8.13 0.57
N VAL A 30 -6.17 -7.76 -0.67
CA VAL A 30 -7.07 -7.12 -1.66
C VAL A 30 -8.35 -7.89 -2.00
N HIS A 31 -8.40 -9.21 -1.76
CA HIS A 31 -9.59 -10.04 -2.00
C HIS A 31 -10.57 -10.08 -0.82
N GLU A 32 -10.17 -9.54 0.34
CA GLU A 32 -10.92 -9.61 1.59
C GLU A 32 -11.01 -8.22 2.26
N LEU A 33 -10.97 -7.15 1.45
CA LEU A 33 -11.03 -5.79 1.98
C LEU A 33 -12.36 -5.52 2.65
N ASP A 34 -12.28 -5.01 3.88
CA ASP A 34 -13.45 -4.43 4.53
C ASP A 34 -13.97 -3.22 3.73
N ARG A 35 -15.29 -3.02 3.78
CA ARG A 35 -15.96 -1.94 3.03
C ARG A 35 -15.44 -0.56 3.39
N GLU A 36 -15.05 -0.35 4.65
CA GLU A 36 -14.50 0.92 5.10
C GLU A 36 -13.15 1.21 4.43
N LEU A 37 -12.28 0.20 4.36
CA LEU A 37 -10.97 0.31 3.74
C LEU A 37 -11.08 0.47 2.22
N GLU A 38 -11.97 -0.31 1.58
CA GLU A 38 -12.21 -0.21 0.14
C GLU A 38 -12.69 1.20 -0.24
N ALA A 39 -13.63 1.77 0.53
CA ALA A 39 -14.11 3.14 0.31
C ALA A 39 -12.97 4.16 0.48
N ALA A 40 -12.18 4.05 1.55
CA ALA A 40 -11.06 4.94 1.80
C ALA A 40 -10.02 4.92 0.66
N LEU A 41 -9.70 3.74 0.12
CA LEU A 41 -8.80 3.59 -1.02
C LEU A 41 -9.36 4.23 -2.29
N LYS A 42 -10.65 4.01 -2.60
CA LYS A 42 -11.30 4.57 -3.81
C LYS A 42 -11.52 6.08 -3.74
N GLU A 43 -11.67 6.64 -2.54
CA GLU A 43 -11.92 8.07 -2.34
C GLU A 43 -10.63 8.89 -2.30
N SER A 44 -9.49 8.27 -1.97
CA SER A 44 -8.19 8.92 -1.80
C SER A 44 -7.67 9.61 -3.06
N ASP A 45 -7.17 10.84 -2.93
CA ASP A 45 -6.44 11.54 -3.99
C ASP A 45 -4.96 11.12 -4.07
N LEU A 46 -4.40 10.67 -2.94
CA LEU A 46 -3.03 10.18 -2.79
C LEU A 46 -2.99 8.98 -1.85
N ILE A 47 -2.40 7.88 -2.30
CA ILE A 47 -2.11 6.69 -1.49
C ILE A 47 -0.60 6.56 -1.35
N ILE A 48 -0.10 6.49 -0.12
CA ILE A 48 1.31 6.16 0.17
C ILE A 48 1.37 4.68 0.56
N CYS A 49 1.72 3.84 -0.41
CA CYS A 49 1.83 2.40 -0.23
C CYS A 49 3.24 2.03 0.25
N LYS A 50 3.35 1.39 1.42
CA LYS A 50 4.63 1.13 2.09
C LYS A 50 4.98 -0.35 2.09
N GLY A 51 6.17 -0.69 1.64
CA GLY A 51 6.73 -2.04 1.67
C GLY A 51 6.32 -2.91 0.48
N GLN A 52 7.06 -4.00 0.26
CA GLN A 52 6.92 -4.83 -0.94
C GLN A 52 5.61 -5.63 -0.98
N ALA A 53 5.17 -6.22 0.13
CA ALA A 53 3.92 -6.99 0.16
C ALA A 53 2.70 -6.13 -0.22
N ASN A 54 2.66 -4.88 0.24
CA ASN A 54 1.61 -3.95 -0.17
C ASN A 54 1.75 -3.52 -1.64
N TYR A 55 2.98 -3.38 -2.16
CA TYR A 55 3.22 -3.10 -3.58
C TYR A 55 2.63 -4.22 -4.45
N GLU A 56 3.01 -5.46 -4.17
CA GLU A 56 2.57 -6.64 -4.91
C GLU A 56 1.05 -6.66 -5.05
N GLU A 57 0.32 -6.62 -3.93
CA GLU A 57 -1.14 -6.72 -3.96
C GLU A 57 -1.85 -5.47 -4.49
N LEU A 58 -1.45 -4.26 -4.06
CA LEU A 58 -2.12 -3.03 -4.49
C LEU A 58 -1.90 -2.79 -5.99
N SER A 59 -0.76 -3.21 -6.54
CA SER A 59 -0.47 -3.12 -7.98
C SER A 59 -1.39 -3.98 -8.86
N GLU A 60 -2.03 -5.01 -8.31
CA GLU A 60 -3.00 -5.82 -9.05
C GLU A 60 -4.34 -5.08 -9.23
N ILE A 61 -4.72 -4.25 -8.26
CA ILE A 61 -6.00 -3.55 -8.25
C ILE A 61 -5.90 -2.04 -8.53
N GLU A 62 -4.69 -1.50 -8.72
CA GLU A 62 -4.50 -0.05 -8.87
C GLU A 62 -5.25 0.57 -10.05
N GLY A 63 -5.60 -0.24 -11.07
CA GLY A 63 -6.45 0.19 -12.18
C GLY A 63 -7.89 0.55 -11.79
N LEU A 64 -8.36 0.08 -10.64
CA LEU A 64 -9.70 0.37 -10.09
C LEU A 64 -9.71 1.63 -9.21
N LEU A 65 -8.55 2.21 -8.95
CA LEU A 65 -8.37 3.37 -8.06
C LEU A 65 -8.22 4.65 -8.88
N LYS A 66 -8.51 5.79 -8.23
CA LYS A 66 -8.27 7.13 -8.78
C LYS A 66 -7.10 7.79 -8.05
N GLY A 67 -6.57 8.85 -8.64
CA GLY A 67 -5.57 9.70 -7.97
C GLY A 67 -4.13 9.24 -8.20
N VAL A 68 -3.28 9.48 -7.21
CA VAL A 68 -1.85 9.14 -7.26
C VAL A 68 -1.54 8.03 -6.25
N ILE A 69 -0.76 7.04 -6.66
CA ILE A 69 -0.22 6.01 -5.78
C ILE A 69 1.31 6.18 -5.75
N ALA A 70 1.85 6.42 -4.56
CA ALA A 70 3.28 6.48 -4.29
C ALA A 70 3.71 5.21 -3.56
N TYR A 71 4.43 4.34 -4.25
CA TYR A 71 5.00 3.11 -3.69
C TYR A 71 6.39 3.40 -3.12
N LEU A 72 6.55 3.15 -1.82
CA LEU A 72 7.80 3.32 -1.07
C LEU A 72 8.20 1.95 -0.50
N LEU A 73 9.22 1.34 -1.08
CA LEU A 73 9.65 0.00 -0.69
C LEU A 73 11.16 -0.18 -0.79
N VAL A 74 11.66 -1.20 -0.10
CA VAL A 74 12.96 -1.81 -0.35
C VAL A 74 12.69 -3.14 -1.03
N VAL A 75 13.34 -3.39 -2.16
CA VAL A 75 13.18 -4.63 -2.91
C VAL A 75 13.83 -5.79 -2.15
N LYS A 76 13.09 -6.88 -1.96
CA LYS A 76 13.50 -8.06 -1.20
C LYS A 76 13.54 -9.34 -2.03
N CYS A 77 12.99 -9.33 -3.23
CA CYS A 77 13.03 -10.48 -4.13
C CYS A 77 13.43 -10.08 -5.56
N GLU A 78 14.09 -10.99 -6.26
CA GLU A 78 14.60 -10.74 -7.61
C GLU A 78 13.49 -10.49 -8.63
N LEU A 79 12.32 -11.13 -8.46
CA LEU A 79 11.18 -10.94 -9.35
C LEU A 79 10.76 -9.47 -9.38
N ILE A 80 10.56 -8.88 -8.20
CA ILE A 80 10.19 -7.49 -8.05
C ILE A 80 11.34 -6.56 -8.46
N ALA A 81 12.60 -6.95 -8.24
CA ALA A 81 13.76 -6.19 -8.73
C ALA A 81 13.75 -6.05 -10.27
N ARG A 82 13.40 -7.13 -10.98
CA ARG A 82 13.28 -7.14 -12.44
C ARG A 82 12.07 -6.35 -12.91
N GLU A 83 10.93 -6.55 -12.27
CA GLU A 83 9.68 -5.83 -12.60
C GLU A 83 9.82 -4.31 -12.46
N LEU A 84 10.50 -3.86 -11.40
CA LEU A 84 10.75 -2.45 -11.13
C LEU A 84 11.98 -1.89 -11.85
N GLY A 85 12.73 -2.71 -12.59
CA GLY A 85 13.93 -2.28 -13.33
C GLY A 85 15.11 -1.87 -12.46
N VAL A 86 15.19 -2.35 -11.22
CA VAL A 86 16.23 -1.97 -10.23
C VAL A 86 17.47 -2.88 -10.29
N GLY A 87 17.38 -4.02 -10.98
CA GLY A 87 18.51 -4.92 -11.27
C GLY A 87 18.89 -5.90 -10.15
N GLU A 88 18.76 -5.51 -8.88
CA GLU A 88 19.11 -6.34 -7.71
C GLU A 88 18.20 -6.10 -6.49
N VAL A 89 18.27 -7.01 -5.51
CA VAL A 89 17.58 -6.86 -4.22
C VAL A 89 18.31 -5.86 -3.32
N GLY A 90 17.61 -5.25 -2.38
CA GLY A 90 18.14 -4.26 -1.43
C GLY A 90 17.98 -2.80 -1.89
N GLY A 91 17.66 -2.57 -3.16
CA GLY A 91 17.39 -1.23 -3.68
C GLY A 91 16.16 -0.58 -3.04
N ALA A 92 16.29 0.67 -2.60
CA ALA A 92 15.17 1.50 -2.20
C ALA A 92 14.49 2.10 -3.44
N VAL A 93 13.18 1.95 -3.53
CA VAL A 93 12.37 2.40 -4.68
C VAL A 93 11.30 3.38 -4.20
N VAL A 94 11.18 4.48 -4.95
CA VAL A 94 10.02 5.36 -4.94
C VAL A 94 9.43 5.36 -6.34
N LYS A 95 8.25 4.75 -6.52
CA LYS A 95 7.52 4.68 -7.79
C LYS A 95 6.19 5.42 -7.64
N CYS A 96 5.94 6.41 -8.49
CA CYS A 96 4.68 7.14 -8.51
C CYS A 96 3.87 6.78 -9.76
N VAL A 97 2.62 6.38 -9.56
CA VAL A 97 1.68 6.07 -10.64
C VAL A 97 0.46 6.97 -10.52
N ARG A 98 0.03 7.57 -11.63
CA ARG A 98 -1.20 8.35 -11.67
C ARG A 98 -2.29 7.53 -12.34
N ARG A 99 -3.38 7.28 -11.62
CA ARG A 99 -4.55 6.54 -12.08
C ARG A 99 -5.71 7.52 -12.33
N ARG A 100 -6.39 7.34 -13.45
CA ARG A 100 -7.66 7.99 -13.74
C ARG A 100 -8.70 6.88 -13.79
N PRO A 101 -9.80 6.97 -13.03
CA PRO A 101 -10.84 5.95 -13.09
C PRO A 101 -11.37 5.94 -14.53
N LEU A 102 -11.63 4.73 -15.03
CA LEU A 102 -12.28 4.49 -16.33
C LEU A 102 -13.71 5.07 -16.33
#